data_AF-A0A2V6Z9L5-F1
#
_entry.id   AF-A0A2V6Z9L5-F1
#
_cell.length_a   1.000
_cell.length_b   1.000
_cell.length_c   1.000
_cell.angle_alpha   90.00
_cell.angle_beta   90.00
_cell.angle_gamma   90.00
#
_symmetry.space_group_name_H-M   'P 1'
#
loop_
_entity.id
_entity.type
_entity.pdbx_description
1 polymer ?
#
loop_
_entity_poly.entity_id
_entity_poly.type
_entity_poly.pdbx_seq_one_letter_code
_entity_poly.pdbx_strand_id
1 'polypeptide(L)' 'MGSLVAAEVVTVYMALDGALHHSRCSQRLLLHGQRAGLELDFYCLACAESVTIPFCVIERIPIAYGA' A
#
# COMPACT_ATOMS: atom_id res chain seq x y z
N MET A 1 20.83 -9.83 -12.32
CA MET A 1 20.41 -8.77 -13.26
C MET A 1 19.15 -8.16 -12.68
N GLY A 2 19.26 -7.02 -12.00
CA GLY A 2 18.13 -6.36 -11.35
C GLY A 2 17.28 -5.65 -12.40
N SER A 3 16.00 -6.02 -12.48
CA SER A 3 15.03 -5.27 -13.28
C SER A 3 14.78 -3.95 -12.57
N LEU A 4 15.36 -2.87 -13.10
CA LEU A 4 14.86 -1.52 -12.86
C LEU A 4 13.59 -1.37 -13.70
N VAL A 5 12.51 -2.06 -13.31
CA VAL A 5 11.18 -1.54 -13.64
C VAL A 5 11.21 -0.14 -13.04
N ALA A 6 11.07 0.88 -13.89
CA ALA A 6 10.97 2.26 -13.46
C ALA A 6 10.15 2.25 -12.17
N ALA A 7 10.77 2.64 -11.06
CA ALA A 7 10.16 2.52 -9.75
C ALA A 7 8.94 3.44 -9.80
N GLU A 8 7.81 2.89 -10.25
CA GLU A 8 6.51 3.44 -9.96
C GLU A 8 6.60 3.67 -8.46
N VAL A 9 6.47 4.92 -8.04
CA VAL A 9 6.57 5.27 -6.63
C VAL A 9 5.36 4.63 -5.97
N VAL A 10 5.49 3.35 -5.61
CA VAL A 10 4.42 2.60 -5.00
C VAL A 10 4.49 2.96 -3.52
N THR A 11 3.48 3.70 -3.07
CA THR A 11 3.34 4.08 -1.67
C THR A 11 3.07 2.86 -0.77
N VAL A 12 2.70 1.73 -1.36
CA VAL A 12 2.24 0.55 -0.63
C VAL A 12 2.74 -0.77 -1.21
N TYR A 13 2.76 -1.80 -0.37
CA TYR A 13 2.91 -3.19 -0.81
C TYR A 13 2.00 -4.09 0.03
N MET A 14 1.71 -5.28 -0.48
CA MET A 14 1.02 -6.32 0.26
C MET A 14 2.04 -7.23 0.95
N ALA A 15 2.00 -7.33 2.26
CA ALA A 15 2.80 -8.26 3.02
C ALA A 15 2.24 -9.69 2.94
N LEU A 16 3.04 -10.69 3.33
CA LEU A 16 2.64 -12.10 3.28
C LEU A 16 1.48 -12.45 4.23
N ASP A 17 1.21 -11.61 5.22
CA ASP A 17 0.05 -11.72 6.10
C ASP A 17 -1.25 -11.22 5.43
N GLY A 18 -1.17 -10.78 4.17
CA GLY A 18 -2.28 -10.23 3.40
C GLY A 18 -2.58 -8.77 3.73
N ALA A 19 -1.80 -8.13 4.61
CA ALA A 19 -2.02 -6.74 4.97
C ALA A 19 -1.28 -5.77 4.05
N LEU A 20 -1.85 -4.59 3.92
CA LEU A 20 -1.24 -3.49 3.22
C LEU A 20 -0.23 -2.79 4.13
N HIS A 21 0.97 -2.53 3.63
CA HIS A 21 2.04 -1.84 4.36
C HIS A 21 2.47 -0.59 3.61
N HIS A 22 2.89 0.43 4.36
CA HIS A 22 3.45 1.66 3.81
C HIS A 22 4.90 1.41 3.37
N SER A 23 5.23 1.63 2.09
CA SER A 23 6.57 1.33 1.56
C SER A 23 7.68 2.12 2.25
N ARG A 24 7.39 3.36 2.67
CA ARG A 24 8.35 4.21 3.40
C ARG A 24 8.61 3.78 4.83
N CYS A 25 7.58 3.37 5.57
CA CYS A 25 7.68 3.07 7.00
C CYS A 25 7.81 1.57 7.30
N SER A 26 7.54 0.72 6.31
CA SER A 26 7.37 -0.74 6.45
C SER A 26 6.31 -1.14 7.49
N GLN A 27 5.46 -0.20 7.92
CA GLN A 27 4.40 -0.43 8.90
C GLN A 27 3.08 -0.77 8.22
N ARG A 28 2.29 -1.62 8.88
CA ARG A 28 0.93 -1.94 8.47
C ARG A 28 0.09 -0.66 8.41
N LEU A 29 -0.64 -0.50 7.32
CA LEU A 29 -1.62 0.55 7.13
C LEU A 29 -2.95 0.14 7.75
N LEU A 30 -3.64 1.10 8.39
CA LEU A 30 -4.97 0.88 8.96
C LEU A 30 -6.03 1.42 8.01
N LEU A 31 -7.02 0.58 7.69
CA LEU A 31 -8.20 1.01 6.93
C LEU A 31 -8.98 2.02 7.79
N HIS A 32 -9.13 3.23 7.26
CA HIS A 32 -9.84 4.34 7.89
C HIS A 32 -11.24 4.50 7.30
N GLY A 33 -11.40 4.27 6.00
CA GLY A 33 -12.67 4.52 5.33
C GLY A 33 -12.73 4.00 3.89
N GLN A 34 -13.90 4.15 3.29
CA GLN A 34 -14.18 3.77 1.92
C GLN A 34 -15.01 4.86 1.26
N ARG A 35 -14.70 5.20 0.01
CA ARG A 35 -15.40 6.23 -0.76
C ARG A 35 -16.16 5.60 -1.91
N ALA A 36 -17.49 5.71 -1.88
CA ALA A 36 -18.40 5.28 -2.94
C ALA A 36 -18.21 3.84 -3.47
N GLY A 37 -17.51 2.96 -2.74
CA GLY A 37 -17.14 1.64 -3.24
C GLY A 37 -16.07 1.63 -4.33
N LEU A 38 -15.37 2.75 -4.52
CA LEU A 38 -14.36 2.94 -5.56
C LEU A 38 -12.95 3.13 -5.01
N GLU A 39 -12.83 3.66 -3.79
CA GLU A 39 -11.53 3.87 -3.14
C GLU A 39 -11.56 3.43 -1.68
N LEU A 40 -10.41 2.98 -1.19
CA LEU A 40 -10.12 2.67 0.20
C LEU A 40 -9.13 3.70 0.74
N ASP A 41 -9.44 4.27 1.91
CA ASP A 41 -8.56 5.20 2.60
C ASP A 41 -7.83 4.48 3.74
N PHE A 42 -6.51 4.60 3.75
CA PHE A 42 -5.63 4.04 4.75
C PHE A 42 -4.85 5.12 5.47
N TYR A 43 -4.39 4.81 6.68
CA TYR A 43 -3.56 5.71 7.49
C TYR A 43 -2.34 5.00 8.04
N CYS A 44 -1.17 5.64 7.92
CA CYS A 44 0.07 5.17 8.54
C CYS A 44 0.27 5.84 9.91
N LEU A 45 0.17 5.06 10.98
CA LEU A 45 0.38 5.56 12.34
C LEU A 45 1.82 6.03 12.60
N ALA A 46 2.80 5.57 11.83
CA ALA A 46 4.21 5.93 12.06
C ALA A 46 4.57 7.32 11.52
N CYS A 47 3.99 7.75 10.40
CA CYS A 47 4.31 9.02 9.75
C CYS A 47 3.11 9.96 9.57
N ALA A 48 1.93 9.57 10.06
CA ALA A 48 0.68 10.32 9.94
C ALA A 48 0.23 10.59 8.49
N GLU A 49 0.66 9.75 7.54
CA GLU A 49 0.31 9.88 6.12
C GLU A 49 -0.97 9.11 5.80
N SER A 50 -1.83 9.74 4.99
CA SER A 50 -3.03 9.11 4.43
C SER A 50 -2.74 8.58 3.04
N VAL A 51 -3.20 7.36 2.76
CA VAL A 51 -3.04 6.70 1.46
C VAL A 51 -4.41 6.29 0.93
N THR A 52 -4.80 6.80 -0.23
CA THR A 52 -6.04 6.41 -0.91
C THR A 52 -5.74 5.44 -2.04
N ILE A 53 -6.44 4.32 -2.10
CA ILE A 53 -6.25 3.25 -3.09
C ILE A 53 -7.55 2.99 -3.85
N PRO A 54 -7.57 3.19 -5.18
CA PRO A 54 -8.67 2.74 -6.02
C PRO A 54 -8.83 1.21 -6.01
N PHE A 55 -10.06 0.69 -5.92
CA PHE A 55 -10.31 -0.76 -5.96
C PHE A 55 -9.72 -1.42 -7.21
N CYS A 56 -9.73 -0.72 -8.35
CA CYS A 56 -9.24 -1.25 -9.63
C CYS A 56 -7.72 -1.50 -9.67
N VAL A 57 -6.95 -1.02 -8.69
CA VAL A 57 -5.49 -1.24 -8.63
C VAL A 57 -5.07 -2.25 -7.57
N ILE A 58 -5.99 -2.75 -6.74
CA ILE A 58 -5.66 -3.67 -5.63
C ILE A 58 -4.91 -4.91 -6.11
N GLU A 59 -5.36 -5.53 -7.20
CA GLU A 59 -4.73 -6.72 -7.79
C GLU A 59 -3.33 -6.47 -8.37
N ARG A 60 -2.96 -5.19 -8.55
CA ARG A 60 -1.65 -4.77 -9.07
C ARG A 60 -0.69 -4.33 -7.98
N ILE A 61 -1.11 -4.30 -6.72
CA ILE A 61 -0.25 -3.94 -5.60
C ILE A 61 0.85 -5.01 -5.47
N PRO A 62 2.14 -4.61 -5.45
CA PRO A 62 3.23 -5.56 -5.36
C PRO A 62 3.20 -6.30 -4.03
N ILE A 63 3.53 -7.59 -4.05
CA ILE A 63 3.72 -8.39 -2.85
C ILE A 63 5.20 -8.28 -2.44
N ALA A 64 5.46 -8.03 -1.16
CA ALA A 64 6.82 -8.02 -0.62
C ALA A 64 6.91 -8.76 0.72
N TYR A 65 8.05 -9.41 0.92
CA TYR A 65 8.48 -9.90 2.23
C TYR A 65 8.79 -8.65 3.05
N GLY A 66 7.94 -8.28 4.01
CA GLY A 66 8.19 -7.13 4.87
C GLY A 66 9.62 -7.19 5.44
N ALA A 67 10.32 -6.06 5.41
CA ALA A 67 11.67 -5.93 5.96
C ALA A 67 11.69 -6.21 7.46
#